data_AF-A0A0H5RFL0-F1
#
_entry.id   AF-A0A0H5RFL0-F1
#
_cell.length_a   1.000
_cell.length_b   1.000
_cell.length_c   1.000
_cell.angle_alpha   90.00
_cell.angle_beta   90.00
_cell.angle_gamma   90.00
#
_symmetry.space_group_name_H-M   'P 1'
#
loop_
_entity.id
_entity.type
_entity.pdbx_description
1 polymer ?
#
loop_
_entity_poly.entity_id
_entity_poly.type
_entity_poly.pdbx_seq_one_letter_code
_entity_poly.pdbx_strand_id
1 'polypeptide(L)'
;SIWLPGWLNAVNENSNSLFLTIGPGDFLVHHAIALGLHTTTLILVKGALDARGSKLMPDKKDFGYSFPCDGPGRGGTCDISAWDAFYLAVFWMLNTIGWVTFYWHWKHITLWQGN
;
A
#
# COMPACT_ATOMS: atom_id res chain seq x y z
N SER A 1 27.08 -15.45 -25.10
CA SER A 1 26.45 -15.40 -23.78
C SER A 1 25.64 -16.69 -23.59
N ILE A 2 25.78 -17.38 -22.46
CA ILE A 2 25.20 -18.73 -22.25
C ILE A 2 23.71 -18.66 -21.87
N TRP A 3 23.30 -17.61 -21.18
CA TRP A 3 21.93 -17.45 -20.64
C TRP A 3 20.95 -16.76 -21.60
N LEU A 4 21.45 -15.90 -22.49
CA LEU A 4 20.60 -15.04 -23.32
C LEU A 4 19.68 -15.80 -24.28
N PRO A 5 20.14 -16.86 -24.99
CA PRO A 5 19.25 -17.63 -25.86
C PRO A 5 18.10 -18.30 -25.09
N GLY A 6 18.39 -18.86 -23.90
CA GLY A 6 17.37 -19.47 -23.04
C GLY A 6 16.36 -18.46 -22.51
N TRP A 7 16.83 -17.27 -22.09
CA TRP A 7 15.97 -16.18 -21.66
C TRP A 7 15.03 -15.69 -22.76
N LEU A 8 15.57 -15.47 -23.98
CA LEU A 8 14.76 -15.03 -25.12
C LEU A 8 13.71 -16.07 -25.50
N ASN A 9 14.03 -17.35 -25.43
CA ASN A 9 13.05 -18.41 -25.67
C ASN A 9 11.94 -18.38 -24.61
N ALA A 10 12.28 -18.23 -23.33
CA ALA A 10 11.31 -18.23 -22.24
C ALA A 10 10.36 -17.01 -22.28
N VAL A 11 10.88 -15.81 -22.59
CA VAL A 11 10.06 -14.58 -22.62
C VAL A 11 9.09 -14.57 -23.81
N ASN A 12 9.43 -15.24 -24.92
CA ASN A 12 8.58 -15.30 -26.11
C ASN A 12 7.61 -16.50 -26.10
N GLU A 13 7.56 -17.27 -25.02
CA GLU A 13 6.68 -18.42 -24.89
C GLU A 13 5.37 -18.05 -24.20
N ASN A 14 4.25 -18.17 -24.92
CA ASN A 14 2.91 -17.79 -24.43
C ASN A 14 2.31 -18.78 -23.41
N SER A 15 3.00 -19.87 -23.08
CA SER A 15 2.53 -20.92 -22.16
C SER A 15 2.90 -20.65 -20.70
N ASN A 16 3.76 -19.64 -20.44
CA ASN A 16 4.27 -19.34 -19.11
C ASN A 16 3.81 -17.94 -18.63
N SER A 17 4.20 -17.56 -17.42
CA SER A 17 3.86 -16.28 -16.80
C SER A 17 4.99 -15.26 -16.81
N LEU A 18 6.04 -15.49 -17.59
CA LEU A 18 7.21 -14.62 -17.66
C LEU A 18 6.89 -13.41 -18.55
N PHE A 19 6.69 -12.25 -17.92
CA PHE A 19 6.26 -11.01 -18.59
C PHE A 19 4.97 -11.14 -19.40
N LEU A 20 3.89 -11.40 -18.69
CA LEU A 20 2.53 -11.39 -19.24
C LEU A 20 2.25 -10.11 -20.03
N THR A 21 1.49 -10.24 -21.11
CA THR A 21 0.98 -9.10 -21.87
C THR A 21 0.22 -8.14 -20.96
N ILE A 22 0.39 -6.85 -21.19
CA ILE A 22 -0.26 -5.78 -20.43
C ILE A 22 -1.15 -4.95 -21.36
N GLY A 23 -2.28 -4.49 -20.83
CA GLY A 23 -3.23 -3.64 -21.54
C GLY A 23 -3.75 -2.48 -20.67
N PRO A 24 -4.81 -1.80 -21.12
CA PRO A 24 -5.38 -0.66 -20.39
C PRO A 24 -5.95 -1.02 -19.00
N GLY A 25 -6.48 -2.23 -18.84
CA GLY A 25 -6.95 -2.72 -17.54
C GLY A 25 -5.81 -2.84 -16.52
N ASP A 26 -4.66 -3.36 -16.96
CA ASP A 26 -3.44 -3.42 -16.14
C ASP A 26 -2.97 -2.00 -15.75
N PHE A 27 -3.02 -1.05 -16.68
CA PHE A 27 -2.61 0.32 -16.41
C PHE A 27 -3.43 0.95 -15.27
N LEU A 28 -4.76 0.82 -15.32
CA LEU A 28 -5.64 1.41 -14.31
C LEU A 28 -5.43 0.78 -12.92
N VAL A 29 -5.32 -0.54 -12.85
CA VAL A 29 -5.13 -1.21 -11.55
C VAL A 29 -3.74 -0.94 -10.95
N HIS A 30 -2.70 -0.78 -11.77
CA HIS A 30 -1.40 -0.33 -11.27
C HIS A 30 -1.45 1.08 -10.70
N HIS A 31 -2.27 1.99 -11.27
CA HIS A 31 -2.51 3.31 -10.68
C HIS A 31 -3.28 3.23 -9.36
N ALA A 32 -4.27 2.34 -9.25
CA ALA A 32 -4.97 2.08 -8.00
C ALA A 32 -4.02 1.52 -6.92
N ILE A 33 -3.15 0.57 -7.27
CA ILE A 33 -2.13 0.04 -6.36
C ILE A 33 -1.17 1.16 -5.94
N ALA A 34 -0.72 2.00 -6.87
CA ALA A 34 0.14 3.15 -6.55
C ALA A 34 -0.56 4.12 -5.58
N LEU A 35 -1.85 4.40 -5.76
CA LEU A 35 -2.64 5.20 -4.82
C LEU A 35 -2.63 4.58 -3.42
N GLY A 36 -2.87 3.28 -3.32
CA GLY A 36 -2.87 2.55 -2.04
C GLY A 36 -1.52 2.60 -1.33
N LEU A 37 -0.43 2.39 -2.09
CA LEU A 37 0.94 2.48 -1.58
C LEU A 37 1.29 3.90 -1.10
N HIS A 38 0.98 4.93 -1.88
CA HIS A 38 1.26 6.33 -1.49
C HIS A 38 0.42 6.74 -0.28
N THR A 39 -0.84 6.34 -0.21
CA THR A 39 -1.72 6.69 0.92
C THR A 39 -1.28 5.99 2.21
N THR A 40 -0.97 4.70 2.14
CA THR A 40 -0.44 3.95 3.29
C THR A 40 0.88 4.54 3.77
N THR A 41 1.79 4.86 2.84
CA THR A 41 3.08 5.51 3.15
C THR A 41 2.87 6.88 3.77
N LEU A 42 1.96 7.69 3.24
CA LEU A 42 1.63 9.01 3.77
C LEU A 42 1.18 8.92 5.24
N ILE A 43 0.27 7.99 5.54
CA ILE A 43 -0.25 7.81 6.91
C ILE A 43 0.87 7.42 7.87
N LEU A 44 1.69 6.43 7.50
CA LEU A 44 2.81 5.96 8.33
C LEU A 44 3.89 7.03 8.53
N VAL A 45 4.33 7.68 7.44
CA VAL A 45 5.38 8.71 7.48
C VAL A 45 4.90 9.91 8.29
N LYS A 46 3.67 10.38 8.07
CA LYS A 46 3.12 11.47 8.88
C LYS A 46 3.02 11.04 10.35
N GLY A 47 2.47 9.87 10.64
CA GLY A 47 2.37 9.33 12.00
C GLY A 47 3.72 9.33 12.74
N ALA A 48 4.78 8.93 12.04
CA ALA A 48 6.14 8.92 12.57
C ALA A 48 6.74 10.33 12.75
N LEU A 49 6.59 11.21 11.75
CA LEU A 49 7.16 12.57 11.79
C LEU A 49 6.50 13.43 12.88
N ASP A 50 5.19 13.27 13.11
CA ASP A 50 4.42 14.01 14.11
C ASP A 50 4.33 13.30 15.47
N ALA A 51 5.06 12.19 15.66
CA ALA A 51 5.04 11.41 16.90
C ALA A 51 5.59 12.20 18.09
N ARG A 52 6.61 13.05 17.86
CA ARG A 52 7.22 13.84 18.94
C ARG A 52 6.42 15.07 19.33
N GLY A 53 5.58 15.56 18.42
CA GLY A 53 4.82 16.77 18.58
C GLY A 53 4.27 17.26 17.24
N SER A 54 3.19 18.00 17.30
CA SER A 54 2.56 18.68 16.15
C SER A 54 2.10 20.06 16.60
N LYS A 55 1.61 20.90 15.68
CA LYS A 55 1.06 22.21 16.06
C LYS A 55 -0.13 22.10 17.04
N LEU A 56 -0.94 21.04 16.92
CA LEU A 56 -2.13 20.83 17.76
C LEU A 56 -1.76 20.33 19.17
N MET A 57 -0.80 19.41 19.25
CA MET A 57 -0.28 18.83 20.49
C MET A 57 1.27 18.81 20.42
N PRO A 58 1.95 19.87 20.87
CA PRO A 58 3.40 20.01 20.76
C PRO A 58 4.20 19.08 21.68
N ASP A 59 3.58 18.66 22.78
CA ASP A 59 4.12 17.85 23.88
C ASP A 59 3.81 16.35 23.73
N LYS A 60 3.44 15.90 22.52
CA LYS A 60 3.04 14.51 22.25
C LYS A 60 4.06 13.47 22.72
N LYS A 61 5.36 13.77 22.60
CA LYS A 61 6.45 12.91 23.08
C LYS A 61 6.34 12.53 24.56
N ASP A 62 5.70 13.36 25.37
CA ASP A 62 5.62 13.17 26.83
C ASP A 62 4.52 12.16 27.21
N PHE A 63 3.65 11.79 26.27
CA PHE A 63 2.54 10.84 26.44
C PHE A 63 2.87 9.43 25.91
N GLY A 64 3.98 9.26 25.20
CA GLY A 64 4.41 7.98 24.62
C GLY A 64 3.75 7.66 23.27
N TYR A 65 3.88 6.41 22.83
CA TYR A 65 3.48 5.98 21.48
C TYR A 65 1.96 5.78 21.32
N SER A 66 1.29 5.25 22.35
CA SER A 66 -0.12 4.85 22.33
C SER A 66 -0.85 5.49 23.50
N PHE A 67 -1.83 6.35 23.20
CA PHE A 67 -2.69 7.03 24.18
C PHE A 67 -4.00 7.45 23.48
N PRO A 68 -5.14 7.54 24.19
CA PRO A 68 -6.45 7.67 23.56
C PRO A 68 -6.70 9.02 22.86
N CYS A 69 -6.36 10.13 23.54
CA CYS A 69 -6.50 11.49 23.05
C CYS A 69 -5.83 12.47 24.03
N ASP A 70 -5.85 13.76 23.70
CA ASP A 70 -5.50 14.90 24.57
C ASP A 70 -6.75 15.75 24.89
N GLY A 71 -7.86 15.05 25.15
CA GLY A 71 -9.16 15.62 25.52
C GLY A 71 -9.96 16.32 24.40
N PRO A 72 -11.17 16.81 24.71
CA PRO A 72 -12.06 17.49 23.75
C PRO A 72 -11.69 18.95 23.48
N GLY A 73 -10.70 19.50 24.20
CA GLY A 73 -10.22 20.87 24.00
C GLY A 73 -9.62 21.10 22.60
N ARG A 74 -9.36 22.36 22.25
CA ARG A 74 -8.74 22.75 20.95
C ARG A 74 -9.47 22.22 19.69
N GLY A 75 -10.76 21.91 19.80
CA GLY A 75 -11.57 21.36 18.70
C GLY A 75 -11.66 19.82 18.66
N GLY A 76 -11.02 19.12 19.61
CA GLY A 76 -10.99 17.66 19.69
C GLY A 76 -9.67 17.06 19.20
N THR A 77 -9.22 15.99 19.85
CA THR A 77 -7.91 15.34 19.60
C THR A 77 -8.02 13.81 19.49
N CYS A 78 -9.15 13.33 18.97
CA CYS A 78 -9.33 11.92 18.67
C CYS A 78 -8.27 11.45 17.66
N ASP A 79 -7.82 10.21 17.79
CA ASP A 79 -6.88 9.55 16.87
C ASP A 79 -5.58 10.34 16.61
N ILE A 80 -5.05 10.99 17.66
CA ILE A 80 -3.88 11.89 17.54
C ILE A 80 -2.54 11.18 17.80
N SER A 81 -2.54 10.00 18.43
CA SER A 81 -1.32 9.29 18.78
C SER A 81 -0.63 8.68 17.55
N ALA A 82 0.65 8.34 17.68
CA ALA A 82 1.36 7.67 16.59
C ALA A 82 0.84 6.23 16.38
N TRP A 83 0.31 5.60 17.44
CA TRP A 83 -0.37 4.32 17.36
C TRP A 83 -1.67 4.41 16.54
N ASP A 84 -2.43 5.49 16.66
CA ASP A 84 -3.66 5.69 15.87
C ASP A 84 -3.36 5.79 14.38
N ALA A 85 -2.23 6.42 14.02
CA ALA A 85 -1.75 6.44 12.63
C ALA A 85 -1.37 5.03 12.14
N PHE A 86 -0.74 4.20 12.97
CA PHE A 86 -0.50 2.79 12.64
C PHE A 86 -1.81 2.03 12.43
N TYR A 87 -2.77 2.20 13.34
CA TYR A 87 -4.12 1.61 13.23
C TYR A 87 -4.80 1.99 11.91
N LEU A 88 -4.80 3.28 11.55
CA LEU A 88 -5.36 3.76 10.28
C LEU A 88 -4.62 3.21 9.05
N ALA A 89 -3.29 3.07 9.13
CA ALA A 89 -2.48 2.51 8.06
C ALA A 89 -2.81 1.04 7.78
N VAL A 90 -3.23 0.26 8.79
CA VAL A 90 -3.61 -1.15 8.60
C VAL A 90 -4.81 -1.29 7.66
N PHE A 91 -5.82 -0.41 7.75
CA PHE A 91 -6.96 -0.43 6.82
C PHE A 91 -6.51 -0.22 5.37
N TRP A 92 -5.65 0.78 5.15
CA TRP A 92 -5.12 1.09 3.83
C TRP A 92 -4.20 -0.01 3.30
N MET A 93 -3.41 -0.62 4.17
CA MET A 93 -2.56 -1.76 3.84
C MET A 93 -3.39 -2.97 3.40
N LEU A 94 -4.40 -3.37 4.17
CA LEU A 94 -5.29 -4.48 3.80
C LEU A 94 -6.02 -4.21 2.49
N ASN A 95 -6.47 -2.97 2.28
CA ASN A 95 -7.12 -2.56 1.04
C ASN A 95 -6.17 -2.62 -0.17
N THR A 96 -4.95 -2.11 -0.01
CA THR A 96 -3.91 -2.13 -1.05
C THR A 96 -3.50 -3.56 -1.41
N ILE A 97 -3.25 -4.41 -0.41
CA ILE A 97 -2.94 -5.83 -0.61
C ILE A 97 -4.13 -6.55 -1.26
N GLY A 98 -5.35 -6.20 -0.87
CA GLY A 98 -6.57 -6.63 -1.54
C GLY A 98 -6.51 -6.34 -3.03
N TRP A 99 -6.30 -5.08 -3.44
CA TRP A 99 -6.22 -4.72 -4.86
C TRP A 99 -5.15 -5.49 -5.63
N VAL A 100 -3.95 -5.65 -5.05
CA VAL A 100 -2.86 -6.43 -5.66
C VAL A 100 -3.26 -7.89 -5.86
N THR A 101 -3.83 -8.52 -4.82
CA THR A 101 -4.20 -9.94 -4.86
C THR A 101 -5.41 -10.21 -5.75
N PHE A 102 -6.41 -9.32 -5.77
CA PHE A 102 -7.53 -9.37 -6.71
C PHE A 102 -7.05 -9.27 -8.16
N TYR A 103 -6.17 -8.31 -8.45
CA TYR A 103 -5.58 -8.16 -9.78
C TYR A 103 -4.82 -9.42 -10.21
N TRP A 104 -3.90 -9.89 -9.37
CA TRP A 104 -3.09 -11.07 -9.66
C TRP A 104 -3.98 -12.30 -9.91
N HIS A 105 -4.94 -12.53 -9.03
CA HIS A 105 -5.83 -13.68 -9.12
C HIS A 105 -6.66 -13.65 -10.41
N TRP A 106 -7.29 -12.51 -10.72
CA TRP A 106 -8.10 -12.42 -11.92
C TRP A 106 -7.25 -12.55 -13.20
N LYS A 107 -6.08 -11.90 -13.25
CA LYS A 107 -5.17 -12.01 -14.39
C LYS A 107 -4.73 -13.46 -14.66
N HIS A 108 -4.54 -14.26 -13.61
CA HIS A 108 -4.21 -15.67 -13.78
C HIS A 108 -5.41 -16.54 -14.16
N ILE A 109 -6.63 -16.24 -13.66
CA ILE A 109 -7.84 -16.95 -14.08
C ILE A 109 -8.06 -16.80 -15.60
N THR A 110 -7.92 -15.61 -16.16
CA THR A 110 -8.13 -15.39 -17.61
C THR A 110 -7.13 -16.19 -18.44
N LEU A 111 -5.86 -16.21 -18.01
CA LEU A 111 -4.82 -17.02 -18.65
C LEU A 111 -5.10 -18.52 -18.58
N TRP A 112 -5.50 -19.03 -17.42
CA TRP A 112 -5.80 -20.45 -17.23
C TRP A 112 -7.06 -20.91 -17.98
N GLN A 113 -8.00 -19.99 -18.21
CA GLN A 113 -9.18 -20.22 -19.04
C GLN A 113 -8.88 -20.12 -20.55
N GLY A 114 -7.74 -19.57 -20.94
CA GLY A 114 -7.39 -19.33 -22.33
C GLY A 114 -8.31 -18.31 -23.02
N ASN A 115 -8.82 -17.33 -22.25
CA ASN A 115 -9.75 -16.30 -22.71
C ASN A 115 -9.15 -14.90 -22.53
#